data_AF-A0A852RKV2-F1
#
_entry.id   AF-A0A852RKV2-F1
#
_cell.length_a   1.000
_cell.length_b   1.000
_cell.length_c   1.000
_cell.angle_alpha   90.00
_cell.angle_beta   90.00
_cell.angle_gamma   90.00
#
_symmetry.space_group_name_H-M   'P 1'
#
loop_
_entity.id
_entity.type
_entity.pdbx_description
1 polymer ?
#
loop_
_entity_poly.entity_id
_entity_poly.type
_entity_poly.pdbx_seq_one_letter_code
_entity_poly.pdbx_strand_id
1 'polypeptide(L)'
;MTPVRTAAAAAVLALGFTVAPLTSAVAAPPTDAPCAKEQAQLDKAQAKLESLTAKLAAKKEAIAEAKAEVKAADTAKEKRNAKAALATAKEKKQHVQKAKKFQVQRVEHAQKRLDTCTAAHPAPAPAPTA
;
A
#
# COMPACT_ATOMS: atom_id res chain seq x y z
N MET A 1 -25.95 -31.00 -9.61
CA MET A 1 -25.95 -31.63 -10.95
C MET A 1 -25.10 -30.78 -11.88
N THR A 2 -23.91 -31.29 -12.20
CA THR A 2 -22.96 -30.87 -13.25
C THR A 2 -23.58 -31.12 -14.65
N PRO A 3 -23.09 -30.52 -15.77
CA PRO A 3 -21.71 -30.75 -16.24
C PRO A 3 -20.97 -29.67 -17.09
N VAL A 4 -19.63 -29.87 -17.13
CA VAL A 4 -18.68 -29.70 -18.26
C VAL A 4 -18.24 -28.26 -18.60
N ARG A 5 -16.97 -27.86 -18.40
CA ARG A 5 -15.64 -28.25 -18.97
C ARG A 5 -15.40 -27.71 -20.39
N THR A 6 -14.14 -27.29 -20.60
CA THR A 6 -13.43 -26.82 -21.84
C THR A 6 -13.47 -25.30 -22.06
N ALA A 7 -12.41 -24.57 -22.41
CA ALA A 7 -11.06 -24.93 -22.85
C ALA A 7 -10.03 -23.86 -22.43
N ALA A 8 -8.78 -24.28 -22.29
CA ALA A 8 -7.62 -23.43 -22.17
C ALA A 8 -7.38 -22.65 -23.49
N ALA A 9 -7.02 -21.38 -23.38
CA ALA A 9 -6.30 -20.66 -24.43
C ALA A 9 -5.30 -19.72 -23.76
N ALA A 10 -4.08 -20.23 -23.60
CA ALA A 10 -2.92 -19.43 -23.28
C ALA A 10 -2.59 -18.56 -24.51
N ALA A 11 -3.02 -17.30 -24.49
CA ALA A 11 -2.55 -16.30 -25.44
C ALA A 11 -1.32 -15.61 -24.83
N VAL A 12 -0.17 -16.26 -24.99
CA VAL A 12 1.15 -15.65 -24.76
C VAL A 12 1.35 -14.63 -25.89
N LEU A 13 1.09 -13.35 -25.61
CA LEU A 13 1.53 -12.26 -26.47
C LEU A 13 3.05 -12.11 -26.30
N ALA A 14 3.77 -12.98 -27.03
CA ALA A 14 5.19 -12.85 -27.29
C ALA A 14 5.40 -11.63 -28.21
N LEU A 15 5.53 -10.45 -27.62
CA LEU A 15 6.19 -9.33 -28.27
C LEU A 15 7.67 -9.68 -28.37
N GLY A 16 8.05 -10.08 -29.58
CA GLY A 16 9.41 -10.41 -29.96
C GLY A 16 10.38 -9.28 -29.64
N PHE A 17 11.31 -9.57 -28.76
CA PHE A 17 12.60 -8.89 -28.70
C PHE A 17 13.63 -9.96 -29.03
N THR A 18 14.07 -9.99 -30.29
CA THR A 18 15.18 -10.84 -30.75
C THR A 18 16.45 -10.35 -30.08
N VAL A 19 16.85 -11.00 -28.98
CA VAL A 19 18.15 -10.78 -28.36
C VAL A 19 19.15 -11.71 -29.04
N ALA A 20 20.09 -11.12 -29.79
CA ALA A 20 21.26 -11.82 -30.33
C ALA A 20 22.14 -12.33 -29.18
N PRO A 21 22.83 -13.48 -29.32
CA PRO A 21 23.71 -13.99 -28.28
C PRO A 21 25.05 -13.23 -28.33
N LEU A 22 25.22 -12.25 -27.45
CA LEU A 22 26.56 -11.75 -27.11
C LEU A 22 27.13 -12.64 -26.00
N THR A 23 27.93 -13.61 -26.41
CA THR A 23 28.88 -14.29 -25.55
C THR A 23 29.93 -13.29 -25.08
N SER A 24 29.94 -12.95 -23.78
CA SER A 24 31.08 -13.11 -22.86
C SER A 24 31.01 -12.18 -21.65
N ALA A 25 31.61 -12.67 -20.57
CA ALA A 25 32.12 -11.96 -19.39
C ALA A 25 31.22 -11.93 -18.13
N VAL A 26 31.65 -12.76 -17.17
CA VAL A 26 31.40 -12.74 -15.72
C VAL A 26 29.93 -12.72 -15.31
N ALA A 27 29.47 -13.89 -14.85
CA ALA A 27 28.31 -14.00 -13.99
C ALA A 27 28.59 -13.21 -12.69
N ALA A 28 28.24 -11.93 -12.69
CA ALA A 28 27.91 -11.23 -11.47
C ALA A 28 26.71 -11.98 -10.82
N PRO A 29 26.69 -12.17 -9.49
CA PRO A 29 25.53 -12.74 -8.81
C PRO A 29 24.27 -11.97 -9.22
N PRO A 30 23.06 -12.55 -9.19
CA PRO A 30 21.84 -11.87 -9.62
C PRO A 30 21.73 -10.55 -8.85
N THR A 31 22.13 -9.46 -9.50
CA THR A 31 22.12 -8.14 -8.90
C THR A 31 20.66 -7.76 -8.89
N ASP A 32 20.01 -7.91 -7.74
CA ASP A 32 18.75 -7.23 -7.45
C ASP A 32 18.84 -5.82 -8.06
N ALA A 33 17.85 -5.43 -8.88
CA ALA A 33 17.85 -4.13 -9.52
C ALA A 33 18.16 -3.05 -8.47
N PRO A 34 19.01 -2.04 -8.80
CA PRO A 34 19.70 -1.21 -7.80
C PRO A 34 18.77 -0.48 -6.81
N CYS A 35 17.48 -0.32 -7.15
CA CYS A 35 16.46 0.33 -6.31
C CYS A 35 15.24 -0.55 -5.98
N ALA A 36 15.33 -1.87 -6.17
CA ALA A 36 14.21 -2.80 -5.94
C ALA A 36 13.72 -2.79 -4.49
N LYS A 37 14.63 -2.58 -3.53
CA LYS A 37 14.29 -2.53 -2.09
C LYS A 37 13.54 -1.24 -1.74
N GLU A 38 13.93 -0.12 -2.33
CA GLU A 38 13.30 1.20 -2.16
C GLU A 38 11.88 1.18 -2.72
N GLN A 39 11.71 0.60 -3.90
CA GLN A 39 10.40 0.40 -4.51
C GLN A 39 9.50 -0.48 -3.61
N ALA A 40 10.01 -1.62 -3.14
CA ALA A 40 9.26 -2.49 -2.25
C ALA A 40 8.88 -1.83 -0.90
N GLN A 41 9.71 -0.91 -0.39
CA GLN A 41 9.38 -0.12 0.80
C GLN A 41 8.29 0.91 0.53
N LEU A 42 8.30 1.53 -0.65
CA LEU A 42 7.28 2.46 -1.10
C LEU A 42 5.93 1.75 -1.25
N ASP A 43 5.90 0.58 -1.90
CA ASP A 43 4.70 -0.23 -2.09
C ASP A 43 4.10 -0.65 -0.73
N LYS A 44 4.93 -1.13 0.20
CA LYS A 44 4.51 -1.46 1.57
C LYS A 44 3.97 -0.24 2.31
N ALA A 45 4.59 0.92 2.12
CA ALA A 45 4.16 2.14 2.79
C ALA A 45 2.81 2.63 2.26
N GLN A 46 2.56 2.51 0.96
CA GLN A 46 1.28 2.80 0.32
C GLN A 46 0.19 1.84 0.78
N ALA A 47 0.44 0.52 0.77
CA ALA A 47 -0.52 -0.47 1.26
C ALA A 47 -0.93 -0.22 2.74
N LYS A 48 0.03 0.19 3.58
CA LYS A 48 -0.26 0.57 4.97
C LYS A 48 -1.13 1.84 5.06
N LEU A 49 -0.93 2.81 4.16
CA LEU A 49 -1.71 4.05 4.09
C LEU A 49 -3.16 3.74 3.70
N GLU A 50 -3.38 2.86 2.73
CA GLU A 50 -4.71 2.38 2.35
C GLU A 50 -5.41 1.68 3.51
N SER A 51 -4.73 0.77 4.20
CA SER A 51 -5.26 0.10 5.39
C SER A 51 -5.66 1.09 6.50
N LEU A 52 -4.84 2.10 6.77
CA LEU A 52 -5.16 3.13 7.76
C LEU A 52 -6.32 4.02 7.32
N THR A 53 -6.47 4.24 6.01
CA THR A 53 -7.60 4.98 5.45
C THR A 53 -8.91 4.20 5.60
N ALA A 54 -8.91 2.90 5.29
CA ALA A 54 -10.05 2.02 5.52
C ALA A 54 -10.43 1.95 7.01
N LYS A 55 -9.44 1.81 7.91
CA LYS A 55 -9.68 1.85 9.36
C LYS A 55 -10.28 3.18 9.81
N LEU A 56 -9.82 4.30 9.25
CA LEU A 56 -10.35 5.62 9.60
C LEU A 56 -11.81 5.78 9.13
N ALA A 57 -12.18 5.22 7.97
CA ALA A 57 -13.56 5.14 7.51
C ALA A 57 -14.41 4.30 8.47
N ALA A 58 -13.97 3.09 8.81
CA ALA A 58 -14.66 2.23 9.77
C ALA A 58 -14.83 2.90 11.16
N LYS A 59 -13.86 3.69 11.62
CA LYS A 59 -13.99 4.46 12.86
C LYS A 59 -14.96 5.63 12.75
N LYS A 60 -15.19 6.19 11.57
CA LYS A 60 -16.24 7.21 11.38
C LYS A 60 -17.62 6.57 11.51
N GLU A 61 -17.83 5.41 10.90
CA GLU A 61 -19.08 4.64 11.02
C GLU A 61 -19.36 4.25 12.46
N ALA A 62 -18.38 3.68 13.17
CA ALA A 62 -18.52 3.33 14.58
C ALA A 62 -18.85 4.54 15.49
N ILE A 63 -18.40 5.75 15.13
CA ILE A 63 -18.78 6.98 15.84
C ILE A 63 -20.23 7.38 15.51
N ALA A 64 -20.69 7.15 14.27
CA ALA A 64 -22.08 7.41 13.89
C ALA A 64 -23.03 6.46 14.63
N GLU A 65 -22.69 5.17 14.69
CA GLU A 65 -23.40 4.15 15.47
C GLU A 65 -23.43 4.48 16.96
N ALA A 66 -22.27 4.75 17.57
CA ALA A 66 -22.22 5.14 18.99
C ALA A 66 -23.00 6.44 19.29
N LYS A 67 -23.09 7.37 18.32
CA LYS A 67 -23.97 8.54 18.44
C LYS A 67 -25.45 8.17 18.39
N ALA A 68 -25.82 7.19 17.57
CA ALA A 68 -27.19 6.68 17.51
C ALA A 68 -27.56 5.99 18.82
N GLU A 69 -26.67 5.17 19.39
CA GLU A 69 -26.87 4.54 20.71
C GLU A 69 -27.05 5.56 21.83
N VAL A 70 -26.27 6.65 21.84
CA VAL A 70 -26.45 7.75 22.81
C VAL A 70 -27.81 8.42 22.68
N LYS A 71 -28.38 8.48 21.48
CA LYS A 71 -29.71 9.04 21.21
C LYS A 71 -30.83 8.06 21.57
N ALA A 72 -30.62 6.77 21.33
CA ALA A 72 -31.59 5.71 21.60
C ALA A 72 -31.62 5.27 23.08
N ALA A 73 -30.61 5.62 23.87
CA ALA A 73 -30.57 5.27 25.30
C ALA A 73 -31.63 6.02 26.11
N ASP A 74 -32.54 5.26 26.72
CA ASP A 74 -33.68 5.78 27.47
C ASP A 74 -33.33 6.07 28.93
N THR A 75 -32.43 5.28 29.54
CA THR A 75 -32.05 5.48 30.94
C THR A 75 -30.78 6.33 31.09
N ALA A 76 -30.67 7.03 32.22
CA ALA A 76 -29.48 7.81 32.56
C ALA A 76 -28.21 6.94 32.69
N LYS A 77 -28.34 5.65 33.02
CA LYS A 77 -27.22 4.71 33.10
C LYS A 77 -26.76 4.29 31.70
N GLU A 78 -27.68 3.89 30.82
CA GLU A 78 -27.37 3.54 29.43
C GLU A 78 -26.76 4.71 28.68
N LYS A 79 -27.31 5.92 28.86
CA LYS A 79 -26.78 7.12 28.20
C LYS A 79 -25.37 7.47 28.67
N ARG A 80 -25.03 7.20 29.94
CA ARG A 80 -23.66 7.35 30.44
C ARG A 80 -22.71 6.34 29.80
N ASN A 81 -23.12 5.07 29.72
CA ASN A 81 -22.33 4.02 29.08
C ASN A 81 -22.11 4.28 27.59
N ALA A 82 -23.17 4.66 26.86
CA ALA A 82 -23.10 5.00 25.43
C ALA A 82 -22.21 6.23 25.18
N LYS A 83 -22.25 7.24 26.06
CA LYS A 83 -21.33 8.39 25.98
C LYS A 83 -19.88 8.00 26.21
N ALA A 84 -19.61 7.09 27.15
CA ALA A 84 -18.26 6.57 27.37
C ALA A 84 -17.76 5.79 26.14
N ALA A 85 -18.60 4.93 25.56
CA ALA A 85 -18.30 4.22 24.32
C ALA A 85 -18.01 5.18 23.15
N LEU A 86 -18.81 6.23 22.99
CA LEU A 86 -18.60 7.29 22.00
C LEU A 86 -17.27 8.03 22.22
N ALA A 87 -16.90 8.31 23.48
CA ALA A 87 -15.62 8.95 23.80
C ALA A 87 -14.44 8.04 23.40
N THR A 88 -14.49 6.76 23.76
CA THR A 88 -13.49 5.76 23.35
C THR A 88 -13.42 5.59 21.83
N ALA A 89 -14.56 5.62 21.13
CA ALA A 89 -14.60 5.56 19.66
C ALA A 89 -13.92 6.78 19.02
N LYS A 90 -14.15 7.98 19.55
CA LYS A 90 -13.47 9.21 19.13
C LYS A 90 -11.96 9.15 19.37
N GLU A 91 -11.53 8.66 20.54
CA GLU A 91 -10.11 8.51 20.85
C GLU A 91 -9.43 7.53 19.88
N LYS A 92 -10.02 6.36 19.66
CA LYS A 92 -9.53 5.37 18.67
C LYS A 92 -9.44 5.96 17.27
N LYS A 93 -10.41 6.79 16.85
CA LYS A 93 -10.34 7.53 15.57
C LYS A 93 -9.14 8.47 15.53
N GLN A 94 -8.89 9.24 16.61
CA GLN A 94 -7.74 10.14 16.67
C GLN A 94 -6.41 9.39 16.58
N HIS A 95 -6.27 8.24 17.25
CA HIS A 95 -5.08 7.40 17.16
C HIS A 95 -4.84 6.92 15.72
N VAL A 96 -5.88 6.41 15.04
CA VAL A 96 -5.77 6.00 13.64
C VAL A 96 -5.46 7.19 12.72
N GLN A 97 -6.04 8.37 12.99
CA GLN A 97 -5.76 9.59 12.23
C GLN A 97 -4.31 10.04 12.39
N LYS A 98 -3.77 10.02 13.62
CA LYS A 98 -2.35 10.31 13.88
C LYS A 98 -1.46 9.30 13.17
N ALA A 99 -1.75 8.00 13.30
CA ALA A 99 -1.02 6.95 12.60
C ALA A 99 -1.04 7.15 11.07
N LYS A 100 -2.17 7.55 10.49
CA LYS A 100 -2.26 7.89 9.06
C LYS A 100 -1.34 9.05 8.69
N LYS A 101 -1.31 10.12 9.48
CA LYS A 101 -0.41 11.27 9.24
C LYS A 101 1.07 10.84 9.25
N PHE A 102 1.48 10.06 10.25
CA PHE A 102 2.83 9.50 10.28
C PHE A 102 3.11 8.60 9.08
N GLN A 103 2.13 7.81 8.64
CA GLN A 103 2.31 6.95 7.48
C GLN A 103 2.46 7.75 6.17
N VAL A 104 1.77 8.88 6.01
CA VAL A 104 1.97 9.79 4.86
C VAL A 104 3.43 10.27 4.83
N GLN A 105 3.96 10.73 5.97
CA GLN A 105 5.38 11.15 6.05
C GLN A 105 6.35 10.01 5.73
N ARG A 106 6.02 8.77 6.12
CA ARG A 106 6.83 7.59 5.76
C ARG A 106 6.80 7.30 4.27
N VAL A 107 5.66 7.49 3.60
CA VAL A 107 5.55 7.38 2.14
C VAL A 107 6.41 8.44 1.46
N GLU A 108 6.32 9.70 1.92
CA GLU A 108 7.15 10.80 1.39
C GLU A 108 8.64 10.50 1.56
N HIS A 109 9.06 9.96 2.71
CA HIS A 109 10.46 9.61 2.93
C HIS A 109 10.90 8.41 2.08
N ALA A 110 10.03 7.41 1.90
CA ALA A 110 10.31 6.29 1.01
C ALA A 110 10.47 6.74 -0.45
N GLN A 111 9.62 7.66 -0.91
CA GLN A 111 9.73 8.28 -2.24
C GLN A 111 11.07 9.01 -2.38
N LYS A 112 11.46 9.85 -1.41
CA LYS A 112 12.76 10.52 -1.43
C LYS A 112 13.93 9.54 -1.52
N ARG A 113 13.88 8.42 -0.79
CA ARG A 113 14.93 7.38 -0.86
C ARG A 113 14.98 6.73 -2.25
N LEU A 114 13.83 6.51 -2.87
CA LEU A 114 13.76 5.98 -4.22
C LEU A 114 14.35 6.98 -5.23
N ASP A 115 13.99 8.26 -5.13
CA ASP A 115 14.52 9.33 -5.99
C ASP A 115 16.04 9.46 -5.85
N THR A 116 16.57 9.39 -4.61
CA THR A 116 18.01 9.37 -4.37
C THR A 116 18.68 8.14 -4.98
N CYS A 117 18.04 6.97 -4.90
CA CYS A 117 18.58 5.74 -5.46
C CYS A 117 18.63 5.78 -6.99
N THR A 118 17.55 6.22 -7.64
CA THR A 118 17.49 6.33 -9.10
C THR A 118 18.45 7.40 -9.62
N ALA A 119 18.65 8.49 -8.88
CA ALA A 119 19.65 9.50 -9.19
C ALA A 119 21.10 9.01 -9.03
N ALA A 120 21.37 8.09 -8.08
CA ALA A 120 22.68 7.47 -7.88
C ALA A 120 22.97 6.36 -8.92
N HIS A 121 21.94 5.78 -9.52
CA HIS A 121 22.02 4.74 -10.54
C HIS A 121 21.31 5.18 -11.84
N PRO A 122 21.76 6.26 -12.50
CA PRO A 122 21.25 6.62 -13.81
C PRO A 122 21.62 5.52 -14.81
N ALA A 123 20.69 5.18 -15.70
CA ALA A 123 20.94 4.18 -16.73
C ALA A 123 22.20 4.56 -17.53
N PRO A 124 23.07 3.58 -17.88
CA PRO A 124 24.27 3.87 -18.66
C PRO A 124 23.84 4.54 -19.98
N ALA A 125 24.38 5.74 -20.23
CA ALA A 125 24.12 6.49 -21.45
C ALA A 125 24.49 5.62 -22.68
N PRO A 126 23.68 5.62 -23.75
CA PRO A 126 24.06 4.93 -24.98
C PRO A 126 25.38 5.53 -25.47
N ALA A 127 26.41 4.68 -25.59
CA ALA A 127 27.71 5.11 -26.09
C ALA A 127 27.54 5.75 -27.49
N PRO A 128 28.23 6.88 -27.78
CA PRO A 128 28.19 7.47 -29.11
C PRO A 128 28.76 6.48 -30.11
N THR A 129 27.90 6.03 -31.02
CA THR A 129 28.29 5.22 -32.18
C THR A 129 29.12 6.13 -33.08
N ALA A 130 30.42 5.85 -33.18
CA ALA A 130 31.35 6.52 -34.10
C ALA A 130 31.30 5.86 -35.48
#